data_AF-A0A117LMJ1-F1
#
_entry.id   AF-A0A117LMJ1-F1
#
_cell.length_a   1.000
_cell.length_b   1.000
_cell.length_c   1.000
_cell.angle_alpha   90.00
_cell.angle_beta   90.00
_cell.angle_gamma   90.00
#
_symmetry.space_group_name_H-M   'P 1'
#
loop_
_entity.id
_entity.type
_entity.pdbx_description
1 polymer ?
#
loop_
_entity_poly.entity_id
_entity_poly.type
_entity_poly.pdbx_seq_one_letter_code
_entity_poly.pdbx_strand_id
1 'polypeptide(L)' 'MSGHQESEVFYLARFWSRFFKLIFGLVLFGLGIVMTMKANLGFAPWDVFHQGVANLFDISIGTASIAVGFLVCVAVAL' A
#
# COMPACT_ATOMS: atom_id res chain seq x y z
N MET A 1 14.48 -24.28 -33.25
CA MET A 1 13.67 -23.05 -33.17
C MET A 1 12.53 -23.13 -32.11
N SER A 2 12.62 -24.03 -31.12
CA SER A 2 11.56 -24.27 -30.10
C SER A 2 11.97 -23.92 -28.66
N GLY A 3 13.25 -23.68 -28.37
CA GLY A 3 13.75 -23.43 -27.01
C GLY A 3 13.54 -22.00 -26.47
N HIS A 4 13.33 -21.00 -27.34
CA HIS A 4 13.09 -19.62 -26.90
C HIS A 4 11.66 -19.41 -26.37
N GLN A 5 10.65 -20.03 -27.00
CA GLN A 5 9.24 -19.87 -26.64
C GLN A 5 8.90 -20.41 -25.24
N GLU A 6 9.47 -21.56 -24.86
CA GLU A 6 9.22 -22.19 -23.55
C GLU A 6 9.79 -21.35 -22.39
N SER A 7 10.90 -20.64 -22.63
CA SER A 7 11.53 -19.79 -21.62
C SER A 7 10.68 -18.55 -21.29
N GLU A 8 10.09 -17.89 -22.29
CA GLU A 8 9.24 -16.72 -22.07
C GLU A 8 8.02 -17.08 -21.21
N VAL A 9 7.32 -18.17 -21.53
CA VAL A 9 6.15 -18.63 -20.75
C VAL A 9 6.51 -18.86 -19.28
N PHE A 10 7.69 -19.41 -19.00
CA PHE A 10 8.16 -19.61 -17.63
C PHE A 10 8.45 -18.28 -16.88
N TYR A 11 9.04 -17.28 -17.55
CA TYR A 11 9.27 -15.96 -16.95
C TYR A 11 7.97 -15.25 -16.62
N LEU A 12 6.98 -15.28 -17.52
CA LEU A 12 5.68 -14.66 -17.31
C LEU A 12 4.92 -15.33 -16.16
N ALA A 13 4.91 -16.66 -16.10
CA ALA A 13 4.28 -17.40 -15.01
C ALA A 13 4.94 -17.12 -13.64
N ARG A 14 6.28 -17.05 -13.61
CA ARG A 14 7.03 -16.67 -12.39
C ARG A 14 6.71 -15.24 -11.97
N PHE A 15 6.69 -14.31 -12.92
CA PHE A 15 6.38 -12.90 -12.66
C PHE A 15 4.96 -12.76 -12.08
N TRP A 16 3.96 -13.39 -12.70
CA TRP A 16 2.57 -13.34 -12.22
C TRP A 16 2.40 -13.98 -10.83
N SER A 17 3.09 -15.10 -10.56
CA SER A 17 3.08 -15.73 -9.23
C SER A 17 3.67 -14.80 -8.15
N ARG A 18 4.78 -14.11 -8.45
CA ARG A 18 5.38 -13.13 -7.52
C ARG A 18 4.49 -11.92 -7.35
N PHE A 19 3.90 -11.41 -8.43
CA PHE A 19 3.01 -10.27 -8.40
C PHE A 19 1.82 -10.51 -7.47
N PHE A 20 1.11 -11.64 -7.63
CA PHE A 20 0.00 -11.97 -6.74
C PHE A 20 0.41 -12.16 -5.28
N LYS A 21 1.56 -12.77 -5.01
CA LYS A 21 2.09 -12.91 -3.65
C LYS A 21 2.37 -11.55 -3.00
N LEU A 22 2.92 -10.60 -3.76
CA LEU A 22 3.20 -9.24 -3.29
C LEU A 22 1.91 -8.50 -2.99
N ILE A 23 0.95 -8.51 -3.91
CA ILE A 23 -0.35 -7.84 -3.70
C ILE A 23 -1.09 -8.45 -2.51
N PHE A 24 -1.11 -9.77 -2.39
CA PHE A 24 -1.74 -10.45 -1.25
C PHE A 24 -1.07 -10.09 0.08
N GLY A 25 0.27 -10.09 0.14
CA GLY A 25 1.01 -9.66 1.32
C GLY A 25 0.75 -8.20 1.68
N LEU A 26 0.64 -7.32 0.68
CA LEU A 26 0.33 -5.90 0.88
C LEU A 26 -1.08 -5.70 1.46
N VAL A 27 -2.07 -6.45 0.99
CA VAL A 27 -3.44 -6.43 1.52
C VAL A 27 -3.46 -6.93 2.97
N LEU A 28 -2.79 -8.05 3.27
CA LEU A 28 -2.69 -8.56 4.64
C LEU A 28 -2.01 -7.57 5.59
N PHE A 29 -0.97 -6.89 5.12
CA PHE A 29 -0.28 -5.86 5.89
C PHE A 29 -1.21 -4.68 6.22
N GLY A 30 -1.93 -4.16 5.22
CA GLY A 30 -2.92 -3.10 5.43
C GLY A 30 -4.04 -3.52 6.39
N LEU A 31 -4.52 -4.78 6.28
CA LEU A 31 -5.50 -5.33 7.21
C LEU A 31 -4.98 -5.36 8.65
N GLY A 32 -3.72 -5.77 8.84
CA GLY A 32 -3.07 -5.76 10.14
C GLY A 32 -3.01 -4.36 10.76
N ILE A 33 -2.64 -3.35 9.97
CA ILE A 33 -2.63 -1.95 10.41
C ILE A 33 -4.02 -1.52 10.88
N VAL A 34 -5.07 -1.78 10.08
CA VAL A 34 -6.45 -1.41 10.46
C VAL A 34 -6.92 -2.17 11.70
N MET A 35 -6.55 -3.44 11.86
CA MET A 35 -6.87 -4.20 13.07
C MET A 35 -6.22 -3.58 14.30
N THR A 36 -4.94 -3.21 14.23
CA THR A 36 -4.25 -2.49 15.30
C THR A 36 -4.93 -1.16 15.57
N MET A 37 -5.26 -0.38 14.52
CA MET A 37 -6.03 0.87 14.61
C MET A 37 -7.34 0.73 15.38
N LYS A 38 -8.09 -0.35 15.14
CA LYS A 38 -9.35 -0.60 15.84
C LYS A 38 -9.17 -1.17 17.25
N ALA A 39 -8.03 -1.77 17.55
CA ALA A 39 -7.72 -2.31 18.87
C ALA A 39 -7.40 -1.24 19.92
N ASN A 40 -7.34 0.06 19.54
CA ASN A 40 -7.06 1.19 20.44
C ASN A 40 -5.75 1.05 21.25
N LEU A 41 -4.77 0.32 20.71
CA LEU A 41 -3.47 0.09 21.36
C LEU A 41 -2.54 1.31 21.29
N GLY A 42 -2.98 2.40 20.64
CA GLY A 42 -2.16 3.55 20.28
C GLY A 42 -1.48 3.33 18.92
N PHE A 43 -1.45 4.37 18.08
CA PHE A 43 -0.84 4.33 16.74
C PHE A 43 0.35 5.26 16.66
N ALA A 44 1.20 5.04 15.66
CA ALA A 44 2.31 5.93 15.40
C ALA A 44 1.77 7.36 15.14
N PRO A 45 2.51 8.42 15.51
CA PRO A 45 2.06 9.79 15.29
C PRO A 45 1.65 10.08 13.85
N TRP A 46 2.28 9.41 12.89
CA TRP A 46 1.97 9.50 11.46
C TRP A 46 0.58 8.97 11.11
N ASP A 47 0.19 7.83 11.69
CA ASP A 47 -1.15 7.26 11.52
C ASP A 47 -2.22 8.14 12.18
N VAL A 48 -1.90 8.71 13.36
CA VAL A 48 -2.78 9.65 14.06
C VAL A 48 -2.96 10.95 13.25
N PHE A 49 -1.92 11.44 12.59
CA PHE A 49 -2.01 12.60 11.70
C PHE A 49 -2.98 12.33 10.54
N HIS A 50 -2.83 11.19 9.85
CA HIS A 50 -3.75 10.80 8.78
C HIS A 50 -5.17 10.57 9.28
N GLN A 51 -5.36 10.00 10.47
CA GLN A 51 -6.67 9.87 11.10
C GLN A 51 -7.29 11.24 11.38
N GLY A 52 -6.51 12.20 11.88
CA GLY A 52 -6.96 13.57 12.14
C GLY A 52 -7.39 14.28 10.87
N VAL A 53 -6.58 14.19 9.81
CA VAL A 53 -6.93 14.74 8.48
C VAL A 53 -8.18 14.05 7.93
N ALA A 54 -8.25 12.73 8.02
CA ALA A 54 -9.42 11.96 7.58
C ALA A 54 -10.71 12.41 8.29
N ASN A 55 -10.66 12.61 9.61
CA ASN A 55 -11.79 13.08 10.40
C ASN A 55 -12.18 14.53 10.08
N LEU A 56 -11.22 15.40 9.73
CA LEU A 56 -11.49 16.81 9.40
C LEU A 56 -12.19 16.97 8.04
N PHE A 57 -11.79 16.15 7.05
CA PHE A 57 -12.32 16.21 5.69
C PHE A 57 -13.40 15.16 5.39
N ASP A 58 -13.79 14.36 6.39
CA ASP A 58 -14.74 13.23 6.27
C ASP A 58 -14.36 12.26 5.14
N ILE A 59 -13.07 11.96 5.01
CA ILE A 59 -12.51 11.04 4.01
C ILE A 59 -11.94 9.78 4.66
N SER A 60 -11.65 8.76 3.84
CA SER A 60 -10.95 7.57 4.36
C SER A 60 -9.49 7.89 4.74
N ILE A 61 -8.97 7.20 5.76
CA ILE A 61 -7.56 7.32 6.20
C ILE A 61 -6.60 7.04 5.04
N GLY A 62 -6.94 6.09 4.16
CA GLY A 62 -6.15 5.78 2.97
C GLY A 62 -6.08 6.96 2.00
N THR A 63 -7.21 7.62 1.75
CA THR A 63 -7.27 8.83 0.91
C THR A 63 -6.46 9.96 1.53
N ALA A 64 -6.59 10.17 2.84
CA ALA A 64 -5.80 11.17 3.58
C ALA A 64 -4.30 10.88 3.46
N SER A 65 -3.88 9.62 3.60
CA SER A 65 -2.48 9.19 3.46
C SER A 65 -1.92 9.44 2.06
N ILE A 66 -2.68 9.14 1.01
CA ILE A 66 -2.28 9.41 -0.38
C ILE A 66 -2.14 10.92 -0.62
N ALA A 67 -3.11 11.72 -0.15
CA ALA A 67 -3.10 13.17 -0.32
C ALA A 67 -1.90 13.81 0.39
N VAL A 68 -1.63 13.43 1.64
CA VAL A 68 -0.46 13.89 2.40
C VAL A 68 0.83 13.47 1.73
N GLY A 69 0.94 12.21 1.29
CA GLY A 69 2.12 11.72 0.58
C GLY A 69 2.39 12.52 -0.70
N PHE A 70 1.34 12.83 -1.47
CA PHE A 70 1.45 13.69 -2.65
C PHE A 70 1.92 15.11 -2.29
N LEU A 71 1.35 15.71 -1.24
CA LEU A 71 1.76 17.04 -0.76
C LEU A 71 3.23 17.06 -0.32
N VAL A 72 3.69 16.04 0.40
CA VAL A 72 5.09 15.90 0.81
C VAL A 72 6.01 15.78 -0.40
N CYS A 73 5.66 14.95 -1.38
CA CYS A 73 6.44 14.81 -2.61
C CYS A 73 6.58 16.15 -3.35
N VAL A 74 5.49 16.91 -3.48
CA VAL A 74 5.52 18.24 -4.12
C VAL A 74 6.36 19.22 -3.30
N ALA A 75 6.17 19.27 -1.99
CA ALA A 75 6.91 20.17 -1.12
C ALA A 75 8.41 19.90 -1.10
N VAL A 76 8.82 18.63 -1.22
CA VAL A 76 10.24 18.23 -1.28
C VAL A 76 10.85 18.45 -2.67
N ALA A 77 10.04 18.38 -3.73
CA ALA A 77 10.50 18.59 -5.10
C ALA A 77 10.65 20.08 -5.49
N LEU A 78 10.03 20.99 -4.72
CA LEU A 78 10.12 22.45 -4.87
C LEU A 78 11.32 23.01 -4.08
#